data_AF-A0A0M3HK51-F1
#
_entry.id   AF-A0A0M3HK51-F1
#
_cell.length_a   1.000
_cell.length_b   1.000
_cell.length_c   1.000
_cell.angle_alpha   90.00
_cell.angle_beta   90.00
_cell.angle_gamma   90.00
#
_symmetry.space_group_name_H-M   'P 1'
#
loop_
_entity.id
_entity.type
_entity.pdbx_description
1 polymer ?
#
loop_
_entity_poly.entity_id
_entity_poly.type
_entity_poly.pdbx_seq_one_letter_code
_entity_poly.pdbx_strand_id
1 'polypeptide(L)'
;MDGFRASYLTQNITPALQRIIDCGVHSKYLIPSFPSKTFPNHYAIATGLYPAWNGIVDNGFYDPNLPEKYFKKTTHDPGWYLGEPVSDFAWIFRNTKIYLSVKAFKLIFEE
;
A
#
# COMPACT_ATOMS: atom_id res chain seq x y z
N MET A 1 7.40 -1.26 -8.68
CA MET A 1 7.39 -0.99 -10.13
C MET A 1 5.93 -0.82 -10.54
N ASP A 2 5.52 0.36 -11.01
CA ASP A 2 4.12 0.59 -11.41
C ASP A 2 3.83 -0.11 -12.74
N GLY A 3 2.63 -0.69 -12.87
CA GLY A 3 2.19 -1.39 -14.09
C GLY A 3 2.95 -2.68 -14.43
N PHE A 4 3.74 -3.24 -13.52
CA PHE A 4 4.49 -4.47 -13.78
C PHE A 4 3.58 -5.70 -13.71
N ARG A 5 3.11 -6.15 -14.88
CA ARG A 5 2.22 -7.30 -15.00
C ARG A 5 2.96 -8.62 -14.75
N ALA A 6 2.30 -9.58 -14.08
CA ALA A 6 2.88 -10.89 -13.76
C ALA A 6 3.45 -11.64 -14.99
N SER A 7 2.83 -11.48 -16.17
CA SER A 7 3.30 -12.10 -17.41
C SER A 7 4.69 -11.62 -17.87
N TYR A 8 5.20 -10.51 -17.35
CA TYR A 8 6.53 -10.02 -17.69
C TYR A 8 7.65 -10.85 -17.05
N LEU A 9 7.36 -11.57 -15.96
CA LEU A 9 8.33 -12.44 -15.30
C LEU A 9 8.72 -13.63 -16.18
N THR A 10 7.81 -14.13 -17.02
CA THR A 10 8.06 -15.31 -17.86
C THR A 10 8.76 -14.98 -19.19
N GLN A 11 9.01 -13.69 -19.47
CA GLN A 11 9.63 -13.26 -20.72
C GLN A 11 11.16 -13.37 -20.73
N ASN A 12 11.78 -13.71 -19.59
CA ASN A 12 13.23 -13.84 -19.43
C ASN A 12 14.06 -12.60 -19.87
N ILE A 13 13.44 -11.42 -19.83
CA ILE A 13 14.08 -10.13 -20.19
C ILE A 13 14.59 -9.34 -18.97
N THR A 14 14.40 -9.86 -17.76
CA THR A 14 14.77 -9.18 -16.50
C THR A 14 15.71 -10.05 -15.64
N PRO A 15 17.00 -10.18 -16.03
CA PRO A 15 17.93 -11.11 -15.37
C PRO A 15 18.14 -10.84 -13.87
N ALA A 16 18.10 -9.57 -13.46
CA ALA A 16 18.18 -9.19 -12.05
C ALA A 16 16.94 -9.65 -11.24
N LEU A 17 15.74 -9.52 -11.82
CA LEU A 17 14.52 -10.02 -11.18
C LEU A 17 14.48 -11.55 -11.18
N GLN A 18 14.99 -12.19 -12.23
CA GLN A 18 15.09 -13.65 -12.28
C GLN A 18 15.97 -14.18 -11.15
N ARG A 19 17.10 -13.54 -10.86
CA ARG A 19 17.93 -13.91 -9.70
C ARG A 19 17.19 -13.78 -8.36
N ILE A 20 16.33 -12.77 -8.20
CA ILE A 20 15.50 -12.62 -6.99
C ILE A 20 14.46 -13.74 -6.89
N ILE A 21 13.89 -14.16 -8.02
CA ILE A 21 12.96 -15.29 -8.11
C ILE A 21 13.65 -16.60 -7.74
N ASP A 22 14.82 -16.86 -8.30
CA ASP A 22 15.56 -18.13 -8.13
C ASP A 22 16.12 -18.29 -6.71
N CYS A 23 16.53 -17.19 -6.07
CA CYS A 23 17.13 -17.20 -4.73
C CYS A 23 16.16 -16.81 -3.59
N GLY A 24 14.94 -16.41 -3.91
CA GLY A 24 13.99 -15.84 -2.96
C GLY A 24 12.63 -16.53 -2.97
N VAL A 25 11.60 -15.80 -2.55
CA VAL A 25 10.21 -16.25 -2.60
C VAL A 25 9.44 -15.36 -3.56
N HIS A 26 8.63 -15.97 -4.43
CA HIS A 26 7.75 -15.25 -5.34
C HIS A 26 6.36 -15.88 -5.36
N SER A 27 5.34 -15.08 -5.63
CA SER A 27 4.00 -15.57 -5.95
C SER A 27 3.82 -15.72 -7.46
N LYS A 28 2.79 -16.44 -7.89
CA LYS A 28 2.42 -16.53 -9.33
C LYS A 28 1.93 -15.18 -9.86
N TYR A 29 1.15 -14.47 -9.05
CA TYR A 29 0.66 -13.12 -9.31
C TYR A 29 0.12 -12.52 -8.00
N LEU A 30 -0.10 -11.21 -8.01
CA LEU A 30 -0.85 -10.48 -6.99
C LEU A 30 -2.16 -9.99 -7.60
N ILE A 31 -3.26 -10.12 -6.87
CA ILE A 31 -4.56 -9.60 -7.29
C ILE A 31 -4.66 -8.15 -6.80
N PRO A 32 -4.78 -7.15 -7.70
CA PRO A 32 -4.95 -5.76 -7.30
C PRO A 32 -6.36 -5.54 -6.72
N SER A 33 -6.48 -4.55 -5.84
CA SER A 33 -7.77 -4.01 -5.45
C SER A 33 -8.43 -3.29 -6.63
N PHE A 34 -9.76 -3.34 -6.70
CA PHE A 34 -10.52 -2.58 -7.69
C PHE A 34 -10.71 -1.11 -7.21
N PRO A 35 -10.52 -0.11 -8.09
CA PRO A 35 -10.07 -0.22 -9.48
C PRO A 35 -8.55 -0.49 -9.57
N SER A 36 -8.11 -1.16 -10.64
CA SER A 36 -6.68 -1.48 -10.89
C SER A 36 -5.89 -0.24 -11.36
N LYS A 37 -5.91 0.82 -10.57
CA LYS A 37 -5.25 2.11 -10.78
C LYS A 37 -4.08 2.27 -9.83
N THR A 38 -3.10 3.08 -10.24
CA THR A 38 -1.87 3.35 -9.49
C THR A 38 -2.15 3.73 -8.04
N PHE A 39 -2.78 4.88 -7.78
CA PHE A 39 -2.84 5.44 -6.43
C PHE A 39 -3.68 4.58 -5.46
N PRO A 40 -4.89 4.12 -5.84
CA PRO A 40 -5.68 3.21 -5.01
C PRO A 40 -4.93 1.94 -4.60
N ASN A 41 -4.19 1.31 -5.52
CA ASN A 41 -3.48 0.07 -5.21
C ASN A 41 -2.21 0.30 -4.39
N HIS A 42 -1.44 1.35 -4.66
CA HIS A 42 -0.24 1.65 -3.86
C HIS A 42 -0.63 1.97 -2.42
N TYR A 43 -1.71 2.73 -2.22
CA TYR A 43 -2.19 3.07 -0.88
C TYR A 43 -2.84 1.87 -0.16
N ALA A 44 -3.55 1.01 -0.89
CA ALA A 44 -4.06 -0.25 -0.34
C ALA A 44 -2.93 -1.19 0.14
N ILE A 45 -1.82 -1.28 -0.59
CA ILE A 45 -0.64 -2.06 -0.17
C ILE A 45 -0.01 -1.46 1.09
N ALA A 46 0.06 -0.13 1.19
CA ALA A 46 0.68 0.55 2.33
C ALA A 46 -0.14 0.43 3.63
N THR A 47 -1.47 0.39 3.52
CA THR A 47 -2.40 0.40 4.66
C THR A 47 -3.00 -0.97 4.98
N GLY A 48 -2.98 -1.91 4.03
CA GLY A 48 -3.72 -3.18 4.14
C GLY A 48 -5.23 -3.03 3.99
N LEU A 49 -5.74 -1.83 3.70
CA LEU A 49 -7.16 -1.53 3.58
C LEU A 49 -7.58 -1.44 2.11
N TYR A 50 -8.81 -1.87 1.82
CA TYR A 50 -9.42 -1.65 0.50
C TYR A 50 -9.59 -0.15 0.20
N PRO A 51 -9.58 0.26 -1.09
CA PRO A 51 -9.80 1.65 -1.52
C PRO A 51 -11.00 2.35 -0.89
N ALA A 52 -12.11 1.63 -0.68
CA ALA A 52 -13.31 2.18 -0.07
C ALA A 52 -13.16 2.52 1.43
N TRP A 53 -12.21 1.89 2.13
CA TRP A 53 -11.97 2.12 3.56
C TRP A 53 -10.78 3.07 3.81
N ASN A 54 -9.79 3.07 2.91
CA ASN A 54 -8.65 3.98 3.01
C ASN A 54 -8.89 5.36 2.34
N GLY A 55 -10.05 5.55 1.72
CA GLY A 55 -10.48 6.82 1.12
C GLY A 55 -9.97 7.09 -0.30
N ILE A 56 -9.00 6.32 -0.80
CA ILE A 56 -8.37 6.55 -2.11
C ILE A 56 -8.98 5.65 -3.17
N VAL A 57 -10.10 6.09 -3.75
CA VAL A 57 -10.91 5.28 -4.69
C VAL A 57 -10.48 5.39 -6.17
N ASP A 58 -9.85 6.49 -6.58
CA ASP A 58 -9.27 6.66 -7.92
C ASP A 58 -8.06 7.61 -7.88
N ASN A 59 -7.35 7.76 -9.00
CA ASN A 59 -6.27 8.74 -9.18
C ASN A 59 -6.79 10.19 -9.17
N GLY A 60 -8.08 10.39 -9.38
CA GLY A 60 -8.74 11.68 -9.26
C GLY A 60 -10.26 11.51 -9.21
N PHE A 61 -10.90 12.08 -8.20
CA PHE A 61 -12.34 11.93 -7.96
C PHE A 61 -12.90 13.13 -7.19
N TYR A 62 -14.22 13.27 -7.20
CA TYR A 62 -14.95 14.26 -6.42
C TYR A 62 -15.59 13.59 -5.22
N ASP A 63 -15.65 14.29 -4.09
CA ASP A 63 -16.47 13.89 -2.94
C ASP A 63 -17.81 14.64 -3.01
N PRO A 64 -18.96 13.95 -3.11
CA PRO A 64 -20.27 14.57 -3.10
C PRO A 64 -20.55 15.46 -1.87
N ASN A 65 -19.91 15.16 -0.73
CA ASN A 65 -20.07 15.93 0.51
C ASN A 65 -19.16 17.17 0.55
N LEU A 66 -18.13 17.22 -0.31
CA LEU A 66 -17.17 18.32 -0.39
C LEU A 66 -17.08 18.81 -1.84
N PRO A 67 -18.14 19.45 -2.38
CA PRO A 67 -18.24 19.79 -3.79
C PRO A 67 -17.15 20.77 -4.28
N GLU A 68 -16.57 21.55 -3.38
CA GLU A 68 -15.48 22.48 -3.68
C GLU A 68 -14.11 21.80 -3.77
N LYS A 69 -14.00 20.54 -3.31
CA LYS A 69 -12.74 19.81 -3.31
C LYS A 69 -12.73 18.73 -4.39
N TYR A 70 -11.61 18.66 -5.09
CA TYR A 70 -11.32 17.61 -6.05
C TYR A 70 -10.03 16.90 -5.66
N PHE A 71 -10.11 15.59 -5.50
CA PHE A 71 -8.92 14.79 -5.24
C PHE A 71 -8.11 14.63 -6.52
N LYS A 72 -6.79 14.76 -6.40
CA LYS A 72 -5.80 14.40 -7.43
C LYS A 72 -4.70 13.64 -6.73
N LYS A 73 -4.15 12.59 -7.35
CA LYS A 73 -2.99 11.83 -6.82
C LYS A 73 -1.76 12.67 -6.42
N THR A 74 -1.66 13.92 -6.87
CA THR A 74 -0.59 14.86 -6.53
C THR A 74 -0.90 15.71 -5.29
N THR A 75 -2.11 15.58 -4.72
CA THR A 75 -2.54 16.33 -3.55
C THR A 75 -1.85 15.80 -2.29
N HIS A 76 -1.56 16.70 -1.37
CA HIS A 76 -1.01 16.39 -0.06
C HIS A 76 -1.98 16.78 1.07
N ASP A 77 -3.25 17.06 0.75
CA ASP A 77 -4.28 17.34 1.75
C ASP A 77 -4.52 16.07 2.59
N PRO A 78 -4.18 16.06 3.89
CA PRO A 78 -4.26 14.86 4.73
C PRO A 78 -5.69 14.36 4.91
N GLY A 79 -6.71 15.20 4.68
CA GLY A 79 -8.12 14.81 4.84
C GLY A 79 -8.60 13.70 3.90
N TRP A 80 -7.84 13.37 2.86
CA TRP A 80 -8.17 12.29 1.92
C TRP A 80 -7.60 10.92 2.30
N TYR A 81 -6.59 10.90 3.16
CA TYR A 81 -5.77 9.72 3.44
C TYR A 81 -6.26 9.11 4.75
N LEU A 82 -7.07 8.05 4.64
CA LEU A 82 -7.61 7.34 5.80
C LEU A 82 -6.83 6.06 6.08
N GLY A 83 -6.83 5.64 7.35
CA GLY A 83 -6.06 4.50 7.82
C GLY A 83 -4.60 4.84 8.08
N GLU A 84 -3.85 3.86 8.57
CA GLU A 84 -2.45 4.03 8.97
C GLU A 84 -1.54 3.29 7.99
N PRO A 85 -0.72 4.01 7.21
CA PRO A 85 0.27 3.37 6.36
C PRO A 85 1.42 2.83 7.21
N VAL A 86 2.06 1.74 6.76
CA VAL A 86 3.20 1.11 7.44
C VAL A 86 4.37 2.05 7.72
N SER A 87 4.53 3.12 6.92
CA SER A 87 5.54 4.17 7.14
C SER A 87 5.35 4.90 8.47
N ASP A 88 4.10 5.15 8.85
CA ASP A 88 3.77 5.94 10.04
C ASP A 88 4.05 5.10 11.28
N PHE A 89 3.67 3.82 11.25
CA PHE A 89 4.07 2.85 12.25
C PHE A 89 5.59 2.78 12.41
N ALA A 90 6.34 2.64 11.30
CA ALA A 90 7.80 2.62 11.36
C ALA A 90 8.39 3.93 11.92
N TRP A 91 7.79 5.08 11.63
CA TRP A 91 8.22 6.39 12.15
C TRP A 91 7.97 6.51 13.66
N ILE A 92 6.80 6.07 14.14
CA ILE A 92 6.46 6.05 15.57
C ILE A 92 7.48 5.20 16.34
N PHE A 93 7.81 4.01 15.86
CA PHE A 93 8.77 3.12 16.53
C PHE A 93 10.19 3.68 16.56
N ARG A 94 10.58 4.44 15.53
CA ARG A 94 11.91 5.05 15.45
C ARG A 94 12.06 6.28 16.33
N ASN A 95 11.02 7.10 16.46
CA ASN A 95 11.11 8.43 17.10
C ASN A 95 10.48 8.50 18.48
N THR A 96 9.64 7.54 18.84
CA THR A 96 9.04 7.45 20.16
C THR A 96 9.66 6.25 20.87
N LYS A 97 10.23 6.47 22.07
CA LYS A 97 10.66 5.37 22.95
C LYS A 97 9.42 4.65 23.50
N ILE A 98 8.66 3.97 22.65
CA ILE A 98 7.66 3.02 23.10
C ILE A 98 8.45 1.81 23.57
N TYR A 99 8.62 1.70 24.88
CA TYR A 99 9.08 0.48 25.52
C TYR A 99 8.01 -0.60 25.28
N LEU A 100 8.04 -1.23 24.12
CA LEU A 100 7.27 -2.44 23.90
C LEU A 100 7.94 -3.54 24.71
N SER A 101 7.45 -3.73 25.94
CA SER A 101 7.64 -4.99 26.65
C SER A 101 7.17 -6.11 25.73
N VAL A 102 7.97 -7.18 25.64
CA VAL A 102 7.71 -8.37 24.80
C VAL A 102 6.28 -8.94 25.00
N LYS A 103 5.63 -8.65 26.13
CA LYS A 103 4.21 -8.98 26.37
C LYS A 103 3.22 -8.25 25.47
N ALA A 104 3.46 -7.00 25.09
CA ALA A 104 2.54 -6.20 24.28
C ALA A 104 2.53 -6.65 22.80
N PHE A 105 3.67 -7.13 22.30
CA PHE A 105 3.78 -7.60 20.90
C PHE A 105 2.98 -8.88 20.67
N LYS A 106 2.92 -9.76 21.69
CA LYS A 106 2.18 -11.02 21.63
C LYS A 106 0.66 -10.83 21.58
N LEU A 107 0.14 -9.74 22.13
CA LEU A 107 -1.29 -9.40 22.11
C LEU A 107 -1.80 -8.79 20.80
N ILE A 108 -0.89 -8.33 19.93
CA ILE A 108 -1.25 -7.64 18.68
C ILE A 108 -1.15 -8.58 17.47
N PHE A 109 -0.37 -9.68 17.57
CA PHE A 109 -0.04 -10.54 16.43
C PHE A 109 -0.34 -12.04 16.64
N GLU A 110 -0.87 -12.46 17.80
CA GLU A 110 -1.44 -13.81 17.98
C GLU A 110 -2.96 -13.72 18.18
N GLU A 111 -3.71 -13.92 17.09
CA GLU A 111 -4.88 -14.80 17.07
C GLU A 111 -4.57 -15.99 16.15
#